data_AF-A0A8H7YUT9-F1
#
_entry.id   AF-A0A8H7YUT9-F1
#
_cell.length_a   1.000
_cell.length_b   1.000
_cell.length_c   1.000
_cell.angle_alpha   90.00
_cell.angle_beta   90.00
_cell.angle_gamma   90.00
#
_symmetry.space_group_name_H-M   'P 1'
#
loop_
_entity.id
_entity.type
_entity.pdbx_description
1 polymer ?
#
loop_
_entity_poly.entity_id
_entity_poly.type
_entity_poly.pdbx_seq_one_letter_code
_entity_poly.pdbx_strand_id
1 'polypeptide(L)'
;MASTVKRHRQNTEGDAPQHKKTRTDNSSVTSPETSTIIGTSFPASEKKIDSNGDFYWNISRLRRLTVSSFKGRILVSVREYYEKDGQELPGKKGISMPLDQFNTLIQLIPNVETAIKEKGGSLDRPNYVDGGSKESSRSNPAQESSGSESAKSEDN
;
A
#
# COMPACT_ATOMS: atom_id res chain seq x y z
N MET A 1 11.11 -59.68 -17.00
CA MET A 1 9.97 -60.25 -17.75
C MET A 1 8.69 -59.85 -17.04
N ALA A 2 7.76 -59.26 -17.78
CA ALA A 2 6.53 -58.65 -17.31
C ALA A 2 5.49 -59.69 -16.87
N SER A 3 4.55 -59.29 -16.02
CA SER A 3 3.27 -59.98 -15.87
C SER A 3 2.17 -58.94 -15.66
N THR A 4 1.43 -58.68 -16.73
CA THR A 4 0.18 -57.91 -16.76
C THR A 4 -0.96 -58.92 -16.75
N VAL A 5 -1.87 -58.81 -15.79
CA VAL A 5 -3.18 -59.49 -15.85
C VAL A 5 -4.25 -58.43 -16.09
N LYS A 6 -5.01 -58.64 -17.16
CA LYS A 6 -6.14 -57.85 -17.64
C LYS A 6 -7.36 -58.77 -17.69
N ARG A 7 -8.51 -58.30 -17.20
CA ARG A 7 -9.93 -58.68 -17.51
C ARG A 7 -10.79 -58.22 -16.32
N HIS A 8 -12.06 -57.81 -16.40
CA HIS A 8 -12.99 -57.36 -17.44
C HIS A 8 -14.26 -56.87 -16.69
N ARG A 9 -15.02 -55.95 -17.31
CA ARG A 9 -16.33 -55.30 -16.97
C ARG A 9 -17.48 -56.29 -16.61
N GLN A 10 -18.69 -55.99 -16.08
CA GLN A 10 -19.56 -54.79 -15.88
C GLN A 10 -20.85 -55.17 -15.07
N ASN A 11 -21.52 -54.18 -14.44
CA ASN A 11 -23.01 -54.00 -14.23
C ASN A 11 -23.79 -54.92 -13.24
N THR A 12 -24.88 -54.58 -12.51
CA THR A 12 -25.94 -53.51 -12.56
C THR A 12 -26.83 -53.53 -11.26
N GLU A 13 -27.45 -52.37 -10.91
CA GLU A 13 -28.78 -52.09 -10.28
C GLU A 13 -29.22 -52.79 -8.96
N GLY A 14 -29.94 -52.19 -7.99
CA GLY A 14 -30.56 -50.86 -7.80
C GLY A 14 -31.44 -50.89 -6.52
N ASP A 15 -31.60 -49.76 -5.83
CA ASP A 15 -32.83 -49.41 -5.10
C ASP A 15 -32.82 -47.90 -4.73
N ALA A 16 -33.89 -47.23 -5.11
CA ALA A 16 -34.30 -45.86 -4.77
C ALA A 16 -35.82 -45.82 -5.00
N PRO A 17 -36.59 -44.75 -4.67
CA PRO A 17 -36.41 -43.61 -3.75
C PRO A 17 -37.68 -43.30 -2.91
N GLN A 18 -37.64 -42.52 -1.81
CA GLN A 18 -38.77 -41.63 -1.36
C GLN A 18 -38.21 -40.46 -0.50
N HIS A 19 -38.13 -39.22 -1.00
CA HIS A 19 -39.16 -38.15 -0.95
C HIS A 19 -39.74 -37.81 0.43
N LYS A 20 -39.29 -36.69 1.04
CA LYS A 20 -40.17 -35.55 1.41
C LYS A 20 -39.37 -34.27 1.78
N LYS A 21 -39.61 -33.20 1.01
CA LYS A 21 -39.22 -31.79 1.25
C LYS A 21 -40.07 -31.21 2.40
N THR A 22 -39.62 -30.21 3.16
CA THR A 22 -39.78 -28.73 2.96
C THR A 22 -39.38 -28.04 4.29
N ARG A 23 -38.89 -26.80 4.45
CA ARG A 23 -38.79 -25.56 3.65
C ARG A 23 -37.92 -24.54 4.44
N THR A 24 -37.02 -23.83 3.73
CA THR A 24 -36.75 -22.38 3.76
C THR A 24 -36.57 -21.62 5.09
N ASP A 25 -35.37 -21.04 5.32
CA ASP A 25 -35.14 -19.58 5.10
C ASP A 25 -33.64 -19.21 5.00
N ASN A 26 -33.31 -18.63 3.84
CA ASN A 26 -32.46 -17.46 3.62
C ASN A 26 -31.41 -17.02 4.67
N SER A 27 -30.12 -17.12 4.33
CA SER A 27 -29.12 -16.11 4.74
C SER A 27 -28.00 -16.02 3.69
N SER A 28 -28.28 -15.23 2.66
CA SER A 28 -27.36 -14.33 1.96
C SER A 28 -25.88 -14.75 1.90
N VAL A 29 -25.58 -15.59 0.91
CA VAL A 29 -24.31 -15.54 0.19
C VAL A 29 -24.27 -14.22 -0.57
N THR A 30 -23.44 -13.29 -0.12
CA THR A 30 -23.08 -12.11 -0.89
C THR A 30 -21.57 -12.07 -1.02
N SER A 31 -21.03 -12.93 -1.89
CA SER A 31 -19.73 -12.69 -2.52
C SER A 31 -19.95 -11.66 -3.63
N PRO A 32 -19.34 -10.47 -3.58
CA PRO A 32 -19.25 -9.66 -4.77
C PRO A 32 -18.02 -10.14 -5.56
N GLU A 33 -18.22 -11.12 -6.43
CA GLU A 33 -17.40 -11.24 -7.62
C GLU A 33 -17.78 -10.11 -8.58
N THR A 34 -16.98 -9.05 -8.63
CA THR A 34 -16.96 -8.14 -9.78
C THR A 34 -15.54 -8.07 -10.32
N SER A 35 -15.30 -8.87 -11.34
CA SER A 35 -14.26 -8.60 -12.33
C SER A 35 -14.73 -7.44 -13.21
N THR A 36 -13.82 -6.52 -13.52
CA THR A 36 -13.99 -5.29 -14.34
C THR A 36 -14.34 -4.03 -13.53
N ILE A 37 -13.33 -3.26 -13.11
CA ILE A 37 -13.12 -1.86 -13.55
C ILE A 37 -11.60 -1.59 -13.53
N ILE A 38 -11.07 -1.34 -14.72
CA ILE A 38 -9.80 -0.64 -14.94
C ILE A 38 -10.12 0.84 -14.65
N GLY A 39 -9.60 1.39 -13.55
CA GLY A 39 -9.66 2.84 -13.28
C GLY A 39 -10.59 3.32 -12.16
N THR A 40 -10.90 2.51 -11.14
CA THR A 40 -11.49 3.03 -9.90
C THR A 40 -10.39 3.48 -8.94
N SER A 41 -10.42 4.77 -8.60
CA SER A 41 -9.61 5.39 -7.56
C SER A 41 -9.83 4.64 -6.23
N PHE A 42 -8.88 3.78 -5.88
CA PHE A 42 -8.78 3.31 -4.50
C PHE A 42 -8.57 4.55 -3.64
N PRO A 43 -9.36 4.77 -2.57
CA PRO A 43 -9.12 5.88 -1.66
C PRO A 43 -7.82 5.59 -0.91
N ALA A 44 -6.69 5.93 -1.54
CA ALA A 44 -5.34 5.75 -1.01
C ALA A 44 -5.13 6.49 0.32
N SER A 45 -6.09 7.34 0.71
CA SER A 45 -6.09 8.17 1.90
C SER A 45 -6.72 7.53 3.14
N GLU A 46 -7.46 6.40 3.05
CA GLU A 46 -8.03 5.78 4.25
C GLU A 46 -6.96 4.97 5.01
N LYS A 47 -6.52 5.50 6.15
CA LYS A 47 -5.61 4.83 7.08
C LYS A 47 -6.36 3.74 7.84
N LYS A 48 -5.85 2.50 7.79
CA LYS A 48 -6.40 1.32 8.48
C LYS A 48 -5.39 0.73 9.45
N ILE A 49 -5.86 -0.13 10.34
CA ILE A 49 -5.04 -0.87 11.31
C ILE A 49 -5.27 -2.37 11.07
N ASP A 50 -4.19 -3.15 10.98
CA ASP A 50 -4.27 -4.60 10.79
C ASP A 50 -4.37 -5.35 12.14
N SER A 51 -4.44 -6.68 12.08
CA SER A 51 -4.47 -7.53 13.26
C SER A 51 -3.20 -7.48 14.13
N ASN A 52 -2.10 -6.94 13.60
CA ASN A 52 -0.84 -6.73 14.33
C ASN A 52 -0.78 -5.34 14.99
N GLY A 53 -1.76 -4.47 14.75
CA GLY A 53 -1.76 -3.08 15.20
C GLY A 53 -0.97 -2.14 14.29
N ASP A 54 -0.54 -2.60 13.12
CA ASP A 54 0.24 -1.80 12.18
C ASP A 54 -0.66 -0.96 11.27
N PHE A 55 -0.18 0.22 10.88
CA PHE A 55 -0.93 1.11 9.99
C PHE A 55 -0.78 0.68 8.55
N TYR A 56 -1.87 0.63 7.79
CA TYR A 56 -1.81 0.34 6.36
C TYR A 56 -2.81 1.12 5.53
N TRP A 57 -2.52 1.20 4.23
CA TRP A 57 -3.34 1.79 3.18
C TRP A 57 -3.45 0.80 2.02
N ASN A 58 -4.63 0.70 1.41
CA ASN A 58 -4.83 -0.09 0.21
C ASN A 58 -4.41 0.73 -1.02
N ILE A 59 -3.37 0.27 -1.72
CA ILE A 59 -2.89 0.89 -2.97
C ILE A 59 -3.41 0.17 -4.23
N SER A 60 -3.99 -1.02 -4.04
CA SER A 60 -4.80 -1.74 -5.03
C SER A 60 -5.70 -2.73 -4.29
N ARG A 61 -6.59 -3.43 -5.02
CA ARG A 61 -7.45 -4.48 -4.45
C ARG A 61 -6.70 -5.53 -3.62
N LEU A 62 -5.48 -5.88 -4.04
CA LEU A 62 -4.69 -6.94 -3.42
C LEU A 62 -3.31 -6.45 -2.97
N ARG A 63 -3.08 -5.14 -2.80
CA ARG A 63 -1.79 -4.61 -2.35
C ARG A 63 -1.95 -3.54 -1.30
N ARG A 64 -1.08 -3.62 -0.29
CA ARG A 64 -1.03 -2.68 0.83
C ARG A 64 0.31 -1.98 0.90
N LEU A 65 0.26 -0.72 1.30
CA LEU A 65 1.37 -0.02 1.93
C LEU A 65 1.19 -0.15 3.44
N THR A 66 2.17 -0.68 4.17
CA THR A 66 2.12 -0.91 5.62
C THR A 66 3.30 -0.24 6.30
N VAL A 67 3.06 0.47 7.40
CA VAL A 67 4.09 0.98 8.31
C VAL A 67 4.04 0.13 9.58
N SER A 68 5.14 -0.60 9.83
CA SER A 68 5.25 -1.59 10.90
C SER A 68 6.51 -1.38 11.73
N SER A 69 6.58 -2.00 12.92
CA SER A 69 7.77 -2.00 13.77
C SER A 69 8.27 -3.43 14.00
N PHE A 70 9.51 -3.72 13.61
CA PHE A 70 10.14 -5.02 13.86
C PHE A 70 11.47 -4.84 14.59
N LYS A 71 11.58 -5.41 15.78
CA LYS A 71 12.78 -5.32 16.64
C LYS A 71 13.24 -3.86 16.86
N GLY A 72 12.29 -2.97 17.12
CA GLY A 72 12.55 -1.55 17.36
C GLY A 72 12.89 -0.73 16.12
N ARG A 73 12.75 -1.29 14.91
CA ARG A 73 12.98 -0.59 13.64
C ARG A 73 11.69 -0.40 12.88
N ILE A 74 11.47 0.82 12.37
CA ILE A 74 10.34 1.14 11.50
C ILE A 74 10.62 0.58 10.11
N LEU A 75 9.64 -0.15 9.56
CA LEU A 75 9.67 -0.70 8.22
C LEU A 75 8.46 -0.20 7.43
N VAL A 76 8.71 0.24 6.20
CA VAL A 76 7.68 0.59 5.22
C VAL A 76 7.60 -0.52 4.18
N SER A 77 6.45 -1.19 4.09
CA SER A 77 6.27 -2.36 3.24
C SER A 77 5.26 -2.09 2.14
N VAL A 78 5.59 -2.47 0.91
CA VAL A 78 4.63 -2.55 -0.21
C VAL A 78 4.48 -4.03 -0.56
N ARG A 79 3.32 -4.62 -0.29
CA ARG A 79 3.13 -6.08 -0.36
C ARG A 79 1.78 -6.49 -0.97
N GLU A 80 1.81 -7.53 -1.79
CA GLU A 80 0.62 -8.22 -2.31
C GLU A 80 0.03 -9.14 -1.24
N TYR A 81 -1.28 -9.13 -1.10
CA TYR A 81 -2.05 -9.97 -0.19
C TYR A 81 -2.92 -10.93 -1.00
N TYR A 82 -3.19 -12.10 -0.44
CA TYR A 82 -4.12 -13.07 -0.98
C TYR A 82 -5.13 -13.45 0.10
N GLU A 83 -6.30 -13.88 -0.32
CA GLU A 83 -7.32 -14.38 0.60
C GLU A 83 -7.20 -15.90 0.74
N LYS A 84 -7.30 -16.38 1.97
CA LYS A 84 -7.41 -17.81 2.28
C LYS A 84 -8.33 -17.96 3.48
N ASP A 85 -9.36 -18.79 3.35
CA ASP A 85 -10.33 -19.06 4.42
C ASP A 85 -10.98 -17.77 4.99
N GLY A 86 -11.24 -16.78 4.12
CA GLY A 86 -11.81 -15.47 4.51
C GLY A 86 -10.81 -14.52 5.19
N GLN A 87 -9.53 -14.87 5.25
CA GLN A 87 -8.47 -14.04 5.85
C GLN A 87 -7.50 -13.54 4.79
N GLU A 88 -7.16 -12.26 4.85
CA GLU A 88 -6.14 -11.67 3.99
C GLU A 88 -4.74 -11.88 4.57
N LEU A 89 -3.90 -12.61 3.84
CA LEU A 89 -2.56 -12.98 4.26
C LEU A 89 -1.50 -12.34 3.35
N PRO A 90 -0.33 -11.97 3.92
CA PRO A 90 0.75 -11.40 3.13
C PRO A 90 1.32 -12.44 2.15
N GLY A 91 1.37 -12.09 0.88
CA GLY A 91 1.95 -12.91 -0.19
C GLY A 91 3.47 -12.74 -0.32
N LYS A 92 4.06 -13.56 -1.20
CA LYS A 92 5.51 -13.55 -1.48
C LYS A 92 5.97 -12.28 -2.20
N LYS A 93 5.12 -11.68 -3.03
CA LYS A 93 5.45 -10.48 -3.81
C LYS A 93 5.36 -9.23 -2.94
N GLY A 94 6.47 -8.54 -2.78
CA GLY A 94 6.55 -7.29 -2.03
C GLY A 94 7.93 -7.06 -1.45
N ILE A 95 8.16 -5.84 -0.98
CA ILE A 95 9.39 -5.43 -0.31
C ILE A 95 9.04 -4.76 1.02
N SER A 96 9.89 -4.98 2.01
CA SER A 96 9.86 -4.28 3.29
C SER A 96 11.15 -3.49 3.40
N MET A 97 11.03 -2.16 3.38
CA MET A 97 12.15 -1.22 3.37
C MET A 97 12.38 -0.67 4.78
N PRO A 98 13.62 -0.64 5.28
CA PRO A 98 14.00 0.21 6.41
C PRO A 98 13.72 1.68 6.10
N LEU A 99 13.55 2.48 7.16
CA LEU A 99 13.27 3.91 7.05
C LEU A 99 14.28 4.66 6.15
N ASP A 100 15.57 4.33 6.23
CA ASP A 100 16.61 4.96 5.41
C ASP A 100 16.40 4.75 3.90
N GLN A 101 16.04 3.52 3.50
CA GLN A 101 15.76 3.22 2.09
C GLN A 101 14.50 3.95 1.61
N PHE A 102 13.48 4.05 2.48
CA PHE A 102 12.27 4.78 2.15
C PHE A 102 12.54 6.29 2.01
N ASN A 103 13.38 6.87 2.87
CA ASN A 103 13.80 8.26 2.76
C ASN A 103 14.51 8.54 1.42
N THR A 104 15.43 7.66 1.01
CA THR A 104 16.07 7.75 -0.31
C THR A 104 15.05 7.64 -1.44
N LEU A 105 14.06 6.75 -1.34
CA LEU A 105 12.98 6.64 -2.33
C LEU A 105 12.22 7.97 -2.48
N ILE A 106 11.86 8.62 -1.36
CA ILE A 106 11.16 9.92 -1.37
C ILE A 106 12.03 11.01 -2.02
N GLN A 107 13.33 11.06 -1.71
CA GLN A 107 14.26 12.02 -2.32
C GLN A 107 14.41 11.83 -3.84
N LEU A 108 14.26 10.59 -4.33
CA LEU A 108 14.36 10.26 -5.75
C LEU A 108 13.09 10.54 -6.55
N ILE A 109 11.95 10.83 -5.89
CA ILE A 109 10.66 11.07 -6.58
C ILE A 109 10.76 12.10 -7.72
N PRO A 110 11.46 13.25 -7.58
CA PRO A 110 11.61 14.19 -8.69
C PRO A 110 12.32 13.59 -9.91
N ASN A 111 13.38 12.82 -9.69
CA ASN A 111 14.13 12.18 -10.78
C ASN A 111 13.28 11.08 -11.45
N VAL A 112 12.53 10.32 -10.64
CA VAL A 112 11.59 9.29 -11.12
C VAL A 112 10.48 9.92 -11.95
N GLU A 113 9.96 11.08 -11.56
CA GLU A 113 8.93 11.80 -12.31
C GLU A 113 9.42 12.22 -13.69
N THR A 114 10.64 12.78 -13.79
CA THR A 114 11.27 13.09 -15.09
C THR A 114 11.36 11.84 -15.96
N ALA A 115 11.85 10.73 -15.41
CA ALA A 115 11.96 9.47 -16.14
C ALA A 115 10.60 8.89 -16.56
N ILE A 116 9.54 9.08 -15.76
CA ILE A 116 8.17 8.67 -16.10
C ILE A 116 7.63 9.53 -17.26
N LYS A 117 7.87 10.84 -17.22
CA LYS A 117 7.47 11.77 -18.29
C LYS A 117 8.14 11.44 -19.62
N GLU A 118 9.42 11.11 -19.61
CA GLU A 118 10.14 10.63 -20.80
C GLU A 118 9.54 9.34 -21.39
N LYS A 119 8.96 8.49 -20.53
CA LYS A 119 8.24 7.27 -20.95
C LYS A 119 6.77 7.51 -21.32
N GLY A 120 6.32 8.77 -21.35
CA GLY A 120 4.96 9.15 -21.73
C GLY A 120 3.92 9.02 -20.60
N GLY A 121 4.35 8.83 -19.36
CA GLY A 121 3.47 8.87 -18.18
C GLY A 121 3.37 10.27 -17.56
N SER A 122 2.45 10.44 -16.62
CA SER A 122 2.32 11.64 -15.77
C SER A 122 2.10 11.23 -14.32
N LEU A 123 2.60 12.01 -13.38
CA LEU A 123 2.36 11.84 -11.95
C LEU A 123 1.59 13.05 -11.41
N ASP A 124 0.49 12.79 -10.72
CA ASP A 124 -0.23 13.82 -9.98
C ASP A 124 0.39 13.98 -8.60
N ARG A 125 1.18 15.04 -8.39
CA ARG A 125 1.76 15.33 -7.07
C ARG A 125 0.67 15.82 -6.11
N PRO A 126 0.44 15.12 -4.98
CA PRO A 126 -0.43 15.64 -3.93
C PRO A 126 0.16 16.94 -3.35
N ASN A 127 -0.70 17.92 -3.06
CA ASN A 127 -0.30 19.07 -2.25
C ASN A 127 -0.24 18.62 -0.78
N TYR A 128 0.98 18.36 -0.29
CA TYR A 128 1.22 18.15 1.13
C TYR A 128 1.08 19.51 1.83
N VAL A 129 -0.14 19.85 2.25
CA VAL A 129 -0.32 21.00 3.15
C VAL A 129 0.43 20.68 4.44
N ASP A 130 1.55 21.35 4.61
CA ASP A 130 2.45 21.22 5.74
C ASP A 130 1.70 21.57 7.03
N GLY A 131 1.31 20.54 7.77
CA GLY A 131 0.86 20.68 9.15
C GLY A 131 2.04 20.98 10.07
N GLY A 132 2.69 22.12 9.87
CA GLY A 132 3.56 22.77 10.85
C GLY A 132 5.06 22.46 10.75
N SER A 133 5.77 23.14 9.84
CA SER A 133 7.21 23.40 9.97
C SER A 133 7.46 24.77 10.59
N LYS A 134 7.58 24.80 11.93
CA LYS A 134 8.48 25.73 12.62
C LYS A 134 9.83 25.02 12.71
N GLU A 135 10.69 25.19 11.72
CA GLU A 135 12.10 24.82 11.82
C GLU A 135 12.92 25.95 11.19
N SER A 136 13.38 26.88 12.04
CA SER A 136 14.74 26.89 12.60
C SER A 136 15.77 27.24 11.52
N SER A 137 15.85 28.54 11.24
CA SER A 137 16.95 29.15 10.51
C SER A 137 18.25 28.96 11.29
N ARG A 138 19.06 27.99 10.85
CA ARG A 138 20.48 27.91 11.22
C ARG A 138 21.23 29.13 10.68
N SER A 139 21.99 29.70 11.60
CA SER A 139 22.91 30.84 11.54
C SER A 139 23.98 30.82 10.41
N ASN A 140 24.11 31.98 9.73
CA ASN A 140 25.29 32.82 9.32
C ASN A 140 26.67 32.19 8.96
N PRO A 141 27.60 32.83 8.20
CA PRO A 141 27.95 34.29 8.11
C PRO A 141 28.17 34.80 6.66
N ALA A 142 28.52 36.06 6.27
CA ALA A 142 29.30 37.14 6.85
C ALA A 142 29.09 38.48 6.07
N GLN A 143 29.28 39.60 6.79
CA GLN A 143 29.88 40.90 6.42
C GLN A 143 29.44 41.66 5.14
N GLU A 144 28.88 42.85 5.36
CA GLU A 144 29.52 44.08 4.87
C GLU A 144 29.21 45.28 5.78
N SER A 145 30.25 46.09 5.97
CA SER A 145 30.44 47.07 7.03
C SER A 145 29.96 48.47 6.67
N SER A 146 29.25 49.08 7.62
CA SER A 146 29.27 50.50 8.01
C SER A 146 29.29 51.56 6.91
N GLY A 147 28.09 52.06 6.59
CA GLY A 147 27.89 53.39 6.02
C GLY A 147 28.13 54.50 7.04
N SER A 148 28.83 55.53 6.59
CA SER A 148 29.17 56.78 7.25
C SER A 148 28.01 57.80 7.26
N GLU A 149 28.17 58.79 8.15
CA GLU A 149 27.53 60.11 8.17
C GLU A 149 26.06 60.25 8.64
N SER A 150 25.88 60.77 9.86
CA SER A 150 25.40 62.15 10.10
C SER A 150 24.84 62.29 11.52
N ALA A 151 25.53 63.03 12.37
CA ALA A 151 24.93 63.65 13.55
C ALA A 151 25.59 65.02 13.77
N LYS A 152 24.95 66.03 13.19
CA LYS A 152 25.19 67.45 13.44
C LYS A 152 24.60 67.78 14.82
N SER A 153 25.45 68.18 15.77
CA SER A 153 25.02 68.77 17.04
C SER A 153 25.46 70.23 17.09
N GLU A 154 24.48 71.13 17.11
CA GLU A 154 24.60 72.54 17.44
C GLU A 154 24.48 72.71 18.97
N ASP A 155 25.37 73.56 19.51
CA ASP A 155 25.15 74.56 20.58
C ASP A 155 24.76 74.11 22.00
N ASN A 156 25.72 74.12 22.94
CA ASN A 156 25.85 75.10 24.04
C ASN A 156 27.13 74.82 24.86
#